data_AF-A0A2P2C3Y7-F1
#
_entry.id   AF-A0A2P2C3Y7-F1
#
_cell.length_a   1.000
_cell.length_b   1.000
_cell.length_c   1.000
_cell.angle_alpha   90.00
_cell.angle_beta   90.00
_cell.angle_gamma   90.00
#
_symmetry.space_group_name_H-M   'P 1'
#
loop_
_entity.id
_entity.type
_entity.pdbx_description
1 polymer ?
#
loop_
_entity_poly.entity_id
_entity_poly.type
_entity_poly.pdbx_seq_one_letter_code
_entity_poly.pdbx_strand_id
1 'polypeptide(L)' 'MIPLHMGALHPVEQALTLLLAFGPFVLLGALVWWRRREEHDEQRDEHHDEHHDEPRIVQDASAERGGDRGRLS' A
#
# COMPACT_ATOMS: atom_id res chain seq x y z
N MET A 1 -8.68 -34.68 -36.75
CA MET A 1 -7.97 -33.75 -37.65
C MET A 1 -6.60 -33.50 -37.04
N ILE A 2 -5.59 -34.23 -37.49
CA ILE A 2 -4.21 -34.06 -37.03
C ILE A 2 -3.72 -32.75 -37.69
N PRO A 3 -3.34 -31.71 -36.93
CA PRO A 3 -2.82 -30.50 -37.53
C PRO A 3 -1.57 -30.86 -38.34
N LEU A 4 -1.70 -30.67 -39.66
CA LEU A 4 -0.70 -30.94 -40.67
C LEU A 4 0.38 -29.86 -40.55
N HIS A 5 1.44 -30.20 -39.83
CA HIS A 5 2.83 -29.74 -39.92
C HIS A 5 3.23 -29.00 -41.23
N MET A 6 2.78 -27.76 -41.40
CA MET A 6 3.64 -26.68 -41.91
C MET A 6 4.60 -26.34 -40.76
N GLY A 7 5.62 -27.16 -40.50
CA GLY A 7 6.84 -27.07 -41.28
C GLY A 7 7.87 -26.31 -40.46
N ALA A 8 8.22 -26.85 -39.29
CA ALA A 8 9.53 -26.77 -38.66
C ALA A 8 10.32 -25.43 -38.57
N LEU A 9 9.75 -24.22 -38.73
CA LEU A 9 10.59 -23.01 -38.83
C LEU A 9 10.38 -21.81 -37.90
N HIS A 10 9.40 -21.72 -36.99
CA HIS A 10 9.64 -20.95 -35.75
C HIS A 10 8.55 -21.18 -34.67
N PRO A 11 8.62 -22.27 -33.89
CA PRO A 11 7.92 -22.32 -32.59
C PRO A 11 8.22 -21.08 -31.72
N VAL A 12 9.37 -20.45 -31.94
CA VAL A 12 9.75 -19.17 -31.35
C VAL A 12 8.91 -17.99 -31.86
N GLU A 13 8.48 -17.93 -33.14
CA GLU A 13 7.55 -16.88 -33.62
C GLU A 13 6.17 -17.02 -32.98
N GLN A 14 5.70 -18.26 -32.80
CA GLN A 14 4.45 -18.51 -32.09
C GLN A 14 4.57 -18.08 -30.63
N ALA A 15 5.68 -18.42 -29.96
CA ALA A 15 5.96 -17.97 -28.61
C ALA A 15 6.08 -16.45 -28.53
N LEU A 16 6.74 -15.79 -29.49
CA LEU A 16 6.85 -14.33 -29.56
C LEU A 16 5.49 -13.68 -29.76
N THR A 17 4.67 -14.23 -30.66
CA THR A 17 3.33 -13.72 -30.94
C THR A 17 2.44 -13.88 -29.71
N LEU A 18 2.51 -15.03 -29.03
CA LEU A 18 1.80 -15.26 -27.78
C LEU A 18 2.30 -14.30 -26.70
N LEU A 19 3.61 -14.14 -26.56
CA LEU A 19 4.21 -13.20 -25.62
C LEU A 19 3.88 -11.75 -25.96
N LEU A 20 3.69 -11.37 -27.22
CA LEU A 20 3.33 -10.00 -27.60
C LEU A 20 1.84 -9.74 -27.38
N ALA A 21 0.98 -10.67 -27.80
CA ALA A 21 -0.46 -10.59 -27.60
C ALA A 21 -0.84 -10.63 -26.12
N PHE A 22 -0.15 -11.45 -25.33
CA PHE A 22 -0.36 -11.62 -23.89
C PHE A 22 0.70 -10.92 -23.04
N GLY A 23 1.58 -10.12 -23.64
CA GLY A 23 2.69 -9.45 -22.97
C GLY A 23 2.30 -8.68 -21.72
N PRO A 24 1.21 -7.87 -21.77
CA PRO A 24 0.73 -7.18 -20.58
C PRO A 24 0.38 -8.13 -19.43
N PHE A 25 -0.26 -9.27 -19.72
CA PHE A 25 -0.67 -10.25 -18.72
C PHE A 25 0.51 -11.05 -18.17
N VAL A 26 1.44 -11.44 -19.04
CA VAL A 26 2.68 -12.13 -18.63
C VAL A 26 3.51 -11.21 -17.74
N LEU A 27 3.61 -9.92 -18.08
CA LEU A 27 4.34 -8.93 -17.28
C LEU A 27 3.67 -8.73 -15.92
N LEU A 28 2.34 -8.56 -15.87
CA LEU A 28 1.60 -8.43 -14.60
C LEU A 28 1.73 -9.67 -13.74
N GLY A 29 1.61 -10.87 -14.32
CA GLY A 29 1.77 -12.13 -13.60
C GLY A 29 3.18 -12.30 -13.02
N ALA A 30 4.21 -11.99 -13.82
CA ALA A 30 5.60 -12.04 -13.38
C ALA A 30 5.91 -11.00 -12.29
N LEU A 31 5.39 -9.77 -12.45
CA LEU A 31 5.58 -8.69 -11.48
C LEU A 31 4.92 -9.02 -10.14
N VAL A 32 3.68 -9.53 -10.16
CA VAL A 32 2.98 -9.96 -8.94
C VAL A 32 3.71 -11.14 -8.28
N TRP A 33 4.20 -12.10 -9.06
CA TRP A 33 4.96 -13.23 -8.52
C TRP A 33 6.27 -12.78 -7.86
N TRP A 34 6.98 -11.83 -8.46
CA TRP A 34 8.18 -11.24 -7.86
C TRP A 34 7.82 -10.44 -6.61
N ARG A 35 6.88 -9.49 -6.70
CA ARG A 35 6.48 -8.65 -5.55
C ARG A 35 5.98 -9.47 -4.37
N ARG A 36 5.16 -10.51 -4.63
CA ARG A 36 4.65 -11.40 -3.59
C ARG A 36 5.78 -12.16 -2.87
N ARG A 37 6.92 -12.37 -3.52
CA ARG A 37 8.09 -12.99 -2.87
C ARG A 37 8.72 -12.05 -1.84
N GLU A 38 8.69 -10.75 -2.08
CA GLU A 38 9.25 -9.72 -1.19
C GLU A 38 8.32 -9.44 0.01
N GLU A 39 7.00 -9.55 -0.19
CA GLU A 39 6.00 -9.39 0.89
C GLU A 39 6.07 -10.46 2.00
N HIS A 40 6.81 -11.57 1.80
CA HIS A 40 7.09 -12.52 2.88
C HIS A 40 8.03 -11.94 3.95
N ASP A 41 8.77 -10.87 3.66
CA ASP A 41 9.69 -10.21 4.58
C ASP A 41 9.13 -8.90 5.18
N GLU A 42 8.08 -8.30 4.60
CA GLU A 42 7.58 -6.95 4.96
C GLU A 42 6.33 -6.90 5.87
N GLN A 43 5.86 -8.01 6.43
CA GLN A 43 4.70 -8.03 7.36
C GLN A 43 4.94 -7.35 8.74
N ARG A 44 5.91 -6.42 8.86
CA ARG A 44 6.24 -5.76 10.13
C ARG A 44 5.85 -4.29 10.26
N ASP A 45 5.46 -3.60 9.19
CA ASP A 45 5.48 -2.13 9.20
C ASP A 45 4.13 -1.39 9.13
N GLU A 46 2.97 -2.06 9.15
CA GLU A 46 1.67 -1.37 9.05
C GLU A 46 0.77 -1.42 10.30
N HIS A 47 1.33 -1.70 11.50
CA HIS A 47 0.52 -1.76 12.73
C HIS A 47 1.14 -1.03 13.93
N HIS A 48 1.72 0.15 13.74
CA HIS A 48 2.08 1.02 14.85
C HIS A 48 1.88 2.50 14.49
N ASP A 49 1.10 3.17 15.32
CA ASP A 49 1.06 4.61 15.53
C ASP A 49 0.32 5.51 14.52
N GLU A 50 -1.01 5.49 14.61
CA GLU A 50 -1.72 6.77 14.68
C GLU A 50 -2.89 6.66 15.67
N HIS A 51 -2.53 6.31 16.91
CA HIS A 51 -3.41 6.47 18.07
C HIS A 51 -3.51 7.97 18.37
N HIS A 52 -4.48 8.61 17.74
CA HIS A 52 -5.41 9.56 18.36
C HIS A 52 -4.87 10.36 19.58
N ASP A 53 -3.94 11.28 19.37
CA ASP A 53 -3.71 12.39 20.31
C ASP A 53 -4.53 13.59 19.84
N GLU A 54 -5.80 13.61 20.26
CA GLU A 54 -6.64 14.79 20.23
C GLU A 54 -5.94 15.91 21.05
N PRO A 55 -5.69 17.11 20.48
CA PRO A 55 -5.15 18.21 21.28
C PRO A 55 -6.21 18.63 22.30
N ARG A 56 -6.03 18.18 23.56
CA ARG A 56 -6.85 18.60 24.70
C ARG A 56 -6.77 20.12 24.85
N ILE A 57 -7.81 20.80 24.37
CA ILE A 57 -8.14 22.16 24.75
C ILE A 57 -8.47 22.13 26.25
N VAL A 58 -7.51 22.43 27.11
CA VAL A 58 -7.81 22.78 28.51
C VAL A 58 -7.70 24.30 28.64
N GLN A 59 -8.82 24.93 28.26
CA GLN A 59 -9.21 26.25 28.73
C GLN A 59 -9.48 26.14 30.23
N ASP A 60 -8.49 26.36 31.09
CA ASP A 60 -8.71 26.57 32.52
C ASP A 60 -7.47 27.20 33.18
N ALA A 61 -7.26 28.50 32.93
CA ALA A 61 -6.36 29.31 33.77
C ALA A 61 -6.77 30.79 33.88
N SER A 62 -7.88 31.20 33.26
CA SER A 62 -8.29 32.61 33.21
C SER A 62 -9.39 33.01 34.21
N ALA A 63 -9.81 32.11 35.12
CA ALA A 63 -10.98 32.35 35.98
C ALA A 63 -10.69 32.69 37.47
N GLU A 64 -9.48 32.51 38.01
CA GLU A 64 -9.24 32.64 39.47
C GLU A 64 -8.25 33.74 39.88
N ARG A 65 -8.36 34.95 39.31
CA ARG A 65 -7.64 36.11 39.86
C ARG A 65 -8.45 37.40 39.90
N GLY A 66 -9.74 37.27 40.15
CA GLY A 66 -10.65 38.40 40.35
C GLY A 66 -11.60 38.15 41.50
N GLY A 67 -11.26 38.67 42.68
CA GLY A 67 -12.21 38.84 43.77
C GLY A 67 -11.91 37.98 44.99
N ASP A 68 -11.17 38.55 45.94
CA ASP A 68 -11.63 38.62 47.33
C ASP A 68 -10.60 39.40 48.15
N ARG A 69 -11.08 40.50 48.76
CA ARG A 69 -10.75 41.00 50.11
C ARG A 69 -11.01 42.49 50.20
N GLY A 70 -12.29 42.82 50.15
CA GLY A 70 -12.79 43.82 51.08
C GLY A 70 -12.86 43.19 52.46
N ARG A 71 -11.94 43.54 53.36
CA ARG A 71 -12.13 43.45 54.82
C ARG A 71 -10.93 44.07 55.51
N LEU A 72 -11.17 45.21 56.15
CA LEU A 72 -10.71 45.60 57.50
C LEU A 72 -10.98 47.11 57.59
N SER A 73 -12.24 47.43 57.92
CA SER A 73 -12.60 48.63 58.66
C SER A 73 -12.17 48.48 60.11
#